data_AF-B3S3D2-F1
#
_entry.id   AF-B3S3D2-F1
#
_cell.length_a   1.000
_cell.length_b   1.000
_cell.length_c   1.000
_cell.angle_alpha   90.00
_cell.angle_beta   90.00
_cell.angle_gamma   90.00
#
_symmetry.space_group_name_H-M   'P 1'
#
loop_
_entity.id
_entity.type
_entity.pdbx_description
1 polymer ?
#
loop_
_entity_poly.entity_id
_entity_poly.type
_entity_poly.pdbx_seq_one_letter_code
_entity_poly.pdbx_strand_id
1 'polypeptide(L)'
;LTAVGIMVVVGDGLHNFTDGIAIGASFKSSLSLGLSTSVAVFCHELPQELGDFAILYASGMGWKRALIYNLISALPCYIGAIIGIFAASTDIARQYMFAVTAGLFLYIALVDLVS
;
A
#
# COMPACT_ATOMS: atom_id res chain seq x y z
N LEU A 1 3.52 -11.40 18.61
CA LEU A 1 3.32 -9.99 18.24
C LEU A 1 2.60 -9.30 19.39
N THR A 2 2.98 -8.07 19.74
CA THR A 2 2.16 -7.22 20.61
C THR A 2 0.91 -6.76 19.86
N ALA A 3 -0.13 -6.30 20.56
CA ALA A 3 -1.34 -5.77 19.91
C ALA A 3 -0.99 -4.67 18.89
N VAL A 4 -0.06 -3.78 19.24
CA VAL A 4 0.49 -2.74 18.35
C VAL A 4 1.12 -3.35 17.10
N GLY A 5 1.98 -4.35 17.24
CA GLY A 5 2.61 -4.99 16.08
C GLY A 5 1.63 -5.72 15.15
N ILE A 6 0.50 -6.22 15.66
CA ILE A 6 -0.56 -6.77 14.80
C ILE A 6 -1.24 -5.65 14.01
N MET A 7 -1.58 -4.54 14.67
CA MET A 7 -2.24 -3.43 14.01
C MET A 7 -1.38 -2.80 12.92
N VAL A 8 -0.07 -2.66 13.16
CA VAL A 8 0.89 -2.16 12.15
C VAL A 8 0.89 -3.10 10.93
N VAL A 9 1.19 -4.38 11.11
CA VAL A 9 1.33 -5.33 9.99
C VAL A 9 0.03 -5.50 9.19
N VAL A 10 -1.13 -5.52 9.88
CA VAL A 10 -2.42 -5.67 9.20
C VAL A 10 -2.84 -4.37 8.51
N GLY A 11 -2.64 -3.22 9.16
CA GLY A 11 -2.95 -1.91 8.58
C GLY A 11 -2.13 -1.64 7.33
N ASP A 12 -0.82 -1.84 7.45
CA ASP A 12 0.12 -1.73 6.35
C ASP A 12 -0.18 -2.74 5.22
N GLY A 13 -0.55 -3.97 5.55
CA GLY A 13 -0.98 -4.96 4.57
C GLY A 13 -2.22 -4.55 3.75
N LEU A 14 -3.18 -3.87 4.37
CA LEU A 14 -4.35 -3.34 3.67
C LEU A 14 -3.99 -2.12 2.81
N HIS A 15 -3.08 -1.27 3.28
CA HIS A 15 -2.54 -0.13 2.53
C HIS A 15 -1.85 -0.61 1.24
N ASN A 16 -0.87 -1.50 1.41
CA ASN A 16 -0.11 -2.12 0.34
C ASN A 16 -1.01 -2.81 -0.69
N PHE A 17 -2.08 -3.47 -0.25
CA PHE A 17 -3.08 -4.06 -1.16
C PHE A 17 -3.74 -3.00 -2.06
N THR A 18 -4.13 -1.85 -1.50
CA THR A 18 -4.80 -0.78 -2.25
C THR A 18 -3.85 -0.08 -3.23
N ASP A 19 -2.58 0.08 -2.86
CA ASP A 19 -1.53 0.55 -3.76
C ASP A 19 -1.31 -0.40 -4.92
N GLY A 20 -1.30 -1.70 -4.64
CA GLY A 20 -1.28 -2.74 -5.64
C GLY A 20 -2.39 -2.54 -6.68
N ILE A 21 -3.64 -2.40 -6.23
CA ILE A 21 -4.79 -2.17 -7.12
C ILE A 21 -4.55 -0.94 -8.02
N ALA A 22 -4.06 0.16 -7.45
CA ALA A 22 -3.78 1.39 -8.18
C ALA A 22 -2.72 1.17 -9.26
N ILE A 23 -1.59 0.55 -8.90
CA ILE A 23 -0.50 0.21 -9.82
C ILE A 23 -1.02 -0.66 -10.96
N GLY A 24 -1.76 -1.73 -10.64
CA GLY A 24 -2.32 -2.65 -11.62
C GLY A 24 -3.29 -1.97 -12.60
N ALA A 25 -4.19 -1.13 -12.09
CA ALA A 25 -5.12 -0.34 -12.90
C ALA A 25 -4.39 0.66 -13.82
N SER A 26 -3.33 1.30 -13.31
CA SER A 26 -2.50 2.24 -14.06
C SER A 26 -1.76 1.56 -15.21
N PHE A 27 -1.12 0.41 -14.97
CA PHE A 27 -0.47 -0.38 -16.04
C PHE A 27 -1.46 -0.90 -17.07
N LYS A 28 -2.68 -1.23 -16.65
CA LYS A 28 -3.76 -1.60 -17.57
C LYS A 28 -4.19 -0.43 -18.48
N SER A 29 -4.07 0.80 -18.00
CA SER A 29 -4.38 2.01 -18.76
C SER A 29 -3.27 2.39 -19.74
N SER A 30 -2.03 2.53 -19.26
CA SER A 30 -0.86 2.78 -20.11
C SER A 30 0.45 2.49 -19.37
N LEU A 31 1.51 2.19 -20.12
CA LEU A 31 2.84 1.97 -19.55
C LEU A 31 3.36 3.21 -18.79
N SER A 32 3.17 4.41 -19.36
CA SER A 32 3.63 5.66 -18.74
C SER A 32 2.92 5.94 -17.42
N LEU A 33 1.60 5.72 -17.34
CA LEU A 33 0.85 5.90 -16.11
C LEU A 33 1.20 4.84 -15.07
N GLY A 34 1.35 3.57 -15.48
CA GLY A 34 1.82 2.49 -14.63
C GLY A 34 3.15 2.82 -13.96
N LEU A 35 4.16 3.20 -14.75
CA LEU A 35 5.48 3.59 -14.25
C LEU A 35 5.40 4.80 -13.30
N SER A 36 4.65 5.84 -13.67
CA SER A 36 4.46 7.02 -12.81
C SER A 36 3.81 6.67 -11.47
N THR A 37 2.81 5.78 -11.49
CA THR A 37 2.09 5.36 -10.27
C THR A 37 2.99 4.51 -9.37
N SER A 38 3.76 3.57 -9.93
CA SER A 38 4.71 2.78 -9.14
C SER A 38 5.80 3.63 -8.48
N VAL A 39 6.33 4.63 -9.19
CA VAL A 39 7.29 5.57 -8.59
C VAL A 39 6.66 6.38 -7.47
N ALA A 40 5.43 6.88 -7.68
CA ALA A 40 4.71 7.65 -6.66
C ALA A 40 4.44 6.83 -5.39
N VAL A 41 3.97 5.58 -5.55
CA VAL A 41 3.76 4.64 -4.43
C VAL A 41 5.08 4.37 -3.72
N PHE A 42 6.13 4.01 -4.45
CA PHE A 42 7.45 3.76 -3.87
C PHE A 42 7.96 4.94 -3.03
N CYS A 43 7.69 6.18 -3.46
CA CYS A 43 8.13 7.38 -2.75
C CYS A 43 7.46 7.57 -1.38
N HIS A 44 6.21 7.12 -1.17
CA HIS A 44 5.57 7.19 0.15
C HIS A 44 5.69 5.89 0.96
N GLU A 45 5.78 4.74 0.30
CA GLU A 45 5.95 3.44 0.95
C GLU A 45 7.33 3.30 1.59
N LEU A 46 8.40 3.81 0.95
CA LEU A 46 9.74 3.72 1.52
C LEU A 46 9.84 4.39 2.91
N PRO A 47 9.37 5.64 3.13
CA PRO A 47 9.25 6.23 4.46
C PRO A 47 8.33 5.45 5.41
N GLN A 48 7.18 4.98 4.94
CA GLN A 48 6.18 4.28 5.76
C GLN A 48 6.73 2.97 6.33
N GLU A 49 7.32 2.13 5.47
CA GLU A 49 7.95 0.87 5.84
C GLU A 49 9.11 1.09 6.84
N LEU A 50 9.91 2.15 6.69
CA LEU A 50 10.95 2.48 7.67
C LEU A 50 10.36 2.88 9.03
N GLY A 51 9.22 3.58 9.03
CA GLY A 51 8.47 3.93 10.24
C GLY A 51 7.89 2.69 10.94
N ASP A 52 7.24 1.80 10.19
CA ASP A 52 6.66 0.57 10.71
C ASP A 52 7.72 -0.37 11.27
N PHE A 53 8.87 -0.50 10.59
CA PHE A 53 10.02 -1.20 11.12
C PHE A 53 10.47 -0.62 12.47
N ALA A 54 10.54 0.71 12.58
CA ALA A 54 10.93 1.39 13.81
C ALA A 54 9.93 1.13 14.96
N ILE A 55 8.63 1.17 14.67
CA ILE A 55 7.56 0.86 15.64
C ILE A 55 7.62 -0.61 16.07
N LEU A 56 7.77 -1.54 15.13
CA LEU A 56 7.90 -2.97 15.42
C LEU A 56 9.12 -3.24 16.29
N TYR A 57 10.27 -2.65 15.97
CA TYR A 57 11.49 -2.76 16.76
C TYR A 57 11.31 -2.16 18.17
N ALA A 58 10.73 -0.97 18.27
CA ALA A 58 10.45 -0.30 19.54
C ALA A 58 9.45 -1.08 20.42
N SER A 59 8.55 -1.86 19.81
CA SER A 59 7.60 -2.73 20.53
C SER A 59 8.24 -3.95 21.22
N GLY A 60 9.58 -4.09 21.15
CA GLY A 60 10.33 -5.20 21.72
C GLY A 60 10.57 -6.35 20.73
N MET A 61 10.26 -6.16 19.44
CA MET A 61 10.56 -7.14 18.40
C MET A 61 12.03 -7.05 17.98
N GLY A 62 12.73 -8.19 17.92
CA GLY A 62 14.09 -8.21 17.39
C GLY A 62 14.16 -7.76 15.93
N TRP A 63 15.23 -7.06 15.55
CA TRP A 63 15.37 -6.41 14.24
C TRP A 63 15.09 -7.33 13.04
N LYS A 64 15.55 -8.59 13.06
CA LYS A 64 15.28 -9.56 11.97
C LYS A 64 13.80 -9.84 11.81
N ARG A 65 13.09 -9.98 12.94
CA ARG A 65 11.66 -10.25 12.93
C ARG A 65 10.90 -9.01 12.48
N ALA A 66 11.26 -7.82 12.99
CA ALA A 66 10.65 -6.57 12.57
C ALA A 66 10.73 -6.40 11.05
N LEU A 67 11.91 -6.61 10.47
CA LEU A 67 12.12 -6.55 9.02
C LEU A 67 11.27 -7.57 8.24
N ILE A 68 11.21 -8.82 8.72
CA ILE A 68 10.43 -9.87 8.05
C ILE A 68 8.93 -9.55 8.09
N TYR A 69 8.41 -9.07 9.22
CA TYR A 69 6.98 -8.73 9.33
C TYR A 69 6.60 -7.56 8.43
N ASN A 70 7.47 -6.54 8.33
CA ASN A 70 7.35 -5.42 7.38
C ASN A 70 7.32 -5.92 5.92
N LEU A 71 8.26 -6.77 5.53
CA LEU A 71 8.28 -7.32 4.17
C LEU A 71 7.07 -8.22 3.86
N ILE A 72 6.51 -8.86 4.88
CA ILE A 72 5.29 -9.67 4.72
C ILE A 72 4.06 -8.78 4.51
N SER A 73 3.98 -7.61 5.18
CA SER A 73 2.89 -6.67 4.97
C SER A 73 2.92 -6.02 3.58
N ALA A 74 4.05 -6.01 2.88
CA ALA A 74 4.12 -5.60 1.48
C ALA A 74 3.53 -6.64 0.47
N LEU A 75 3.44 -7.93 0.82
CA LEU A 75 3.02 -8.99 -0.13
C LEU A 75 1.60 -8.82 -0.73
N PRO A 76 0.58 -8.37 0.02
CA PRO A 76 -0.73 -8.01 -0.52
C PRO A 76 -0.70 -7.06 -1.73
N CYS A 77 0.32 -6.21 -1.87
CA CYS A 77 0.47 -5.31 -3.03
C CYS A 77 0.48 -6.08 -4.36
N TYR A 78 1.17 -7.23 -4.43
CA TYR A 78 1.18 -8.05 -5.64
C TYR A 78 -0.20 -8.61 -5.98
N ILE A 79 -0.98 -9.02 -4.97
CA ILE A 79 -2.34 -9.51 -5.16
C ILE A 79 -3.24 -8.37 -5.64
N GLY A 80 -3.12 -7.19 -5.02
CA GLY A 80 -3.82 -5.98 -5.44
C GLY A 80 -3.52 -5.64 -6.89
N ALA A 81 -2.26 -5.69 -7.32
CA ALA A 81 -1.85 -5.38 -8.69
C ALA A 81 -2.44 -6.35 -9.71
N ILE A 82 -2.45 -7.65 -9.41
CA ILE A 82 -3.09 -8.66 -10.26
C ILE A 82 -4.58 -8.35 -10.40
N ILE A 83 -5.28 -8.13 -9.29
CA ILE A 83 -6.71 -7.77 -9.30
C ILE A 83 -6.91 -6.47 -10.09
N GLY A 84 -6.05 -5.47 -9.89
CA GLY A 84 -6.11 -4.19 -10.56
C GLY A 84 -6.06 -4.33 -12.09
N ILE A 85 -5.16 -5.16 -12.60
CA ILE A 85 -5.01 -5.42 -14.05
C ILE A 85 -6.28 -6.04 -14.65
N PHE A 86 -6.89 -7.00 -13.96
CA PHE A 86 -8.07 -7.71 -14.46
C PHE A 86 -9.37 -6.91 -14.27
N ALA A 87 -9.52 -6.21 -13.15
CA ALA A 87 -10.71 -5.41 -12.85
C ALA A 87 -10.80 -4.15 -13.73
N ALA A 88 -9.67 -3.57 -14.14
CA ALA A 88 -9.56 -2.38 -14.99
C ALA A 88 -9.87 -2.63 -16.48
N SER A 89 -10.84 -3.50 -16.78
CA SER A 89 -11.16 -3.96 -18.14
C SER A 89 -11.89 -2.94 -19.01
N THR A 90 -12.64 -2.01 -18.42
CA THR A 90 -13.36 -0.93 -19.13
C THR A 90 -12.87 0.45 -18.67
N ASP A 91 -13.09 1.49 -19.48
CA ASP A 91 -12.77 2.87 -19.08
C ASP A 91 -13.52 3.29 -17.81
N ILE A 92 -14.79 2.87 -17.69
CA ILE A 92 -15.63 3.13 -16.52
C ILE A 92 -15.03 2.44 -15.28
N ALA A 93 -14.64 1.17 -15.39
CA ALA A 93 -14.01 0.44 -14.28
C ALA A 93 -12.70 1.12 -13.83
N ARG A 94 -11.86 1.57 -14.78
CA ARG A 94 -10.64 2.32 -14.48
C ARG A 94 -10.92 3.62 -13.74
N GLN A 95 -11.90 4.41 -14.18
CA GLN A 95 -12.28 5.67 -13.52
C GLN A 95 -12.74 5.44 -12.08
N TYR A 96 -13.59 4.44 -11.83
CA TYR A 96 -14.02 4.11 -10.47
C TYR A 96 -12.86 3.62 -9.60
N MET A 97 -11.94 2.81 -10.13
CA MET A 97 -10.77 2.35 -9.40
C MET A 97 -9.86 3.51 -8.99
N PHE A 98 -9.56 4.43 -9.91
CA PHE A 98 -8.77 5.62 -9.58
C PHE A 98 -9.49 6.53 -8.59
N ALA A 99 -10.81 6.71 -8.69
CA ALA A 99 -11.58 7.50 -7.74
C ALA A 99 -11.56 6.89 -6.33
N VAL A 100 -11.68 5.56 -6.21
CA VAL A 100 -11.59 4.85 -4.95
C VAL A 100 -10.19 4.96 -4.35
N THR A 101 -9.12 4.70 -5.13
CA THR A 101 -7.74 4.86 -4.66
C THR A 101 -7.45 6.29 -4.21
N ALA A 102 -7.81 7.29 -5.02
CA ALA A 102 -7.59 8.69 -4.69
C ALA A 102 -8.35 9.09 -3.42
N GLY A 103 -9.60 8.62 -3.26
CA GLY A 103 -10.37 8.83 -2.03
C GLY A 103 -9.74 8.18 -0.80
N LEU A 104 -9.18 6.98 -0.94
CA LEU A 104 -8.50 6.28 0.15
C LEU A 104 -7.24 7.03 0.59
N PHE A 105 -6.41 7.47 -0.36
CA PHE A 105 -5.24 8.32 -0.06
C PHE A 105 -5.63 9.63 0.60
N LEU A 106 -6.71 10.27 0.15
CA LEU A 106 -7.20 11.50 0.76
C LEU A 106 -7.69 11.25 2.20
N TYR A 107 -8.36 10.13 2.44
CA TYR A 107 -8.80 9.73 3.78
C TYR A 107 -7.62 9.47 4.71
N ILE A 108 -6.64 8.66 4.30
CA ILE A 108 -5.45 8.35 5.09
C ILE A 108 -4.69 9.64 5.42
N ALA A 109 -4.41 10.47 4.41
CA ALA A 109 -3.72 11.74 4.61
C ALA A 109 -4.47 12.71 5.56
N LEU A 110 -5.81 12.72 5.53
CA LEU A 110 -6.61 13.52 6.45
C LEU A 110 -6.60 12.97 7.87
N VAL A 111 -6.70 11.65 8.03
CA VAL A 111 -6.65 11.01 9.35
C VAL A 111 -5.28 11.26 9.99
N ASP A 112 -4.19 11.07 9.24
CA ASP A 112 -2.83 11.28 9.71
C ASP A 112 -2.53 12.76 10.04
N LEU A 113 -3.20 13.72 9.39
CA LEU A 113 -3.05 15.15 9.69
C LEU A 113 -3.81 15.57 10.96
N VAL A 114 -4.90 14.88 11.29
CA VAL A 114 -5.78 15.20 12.43
C VAL A 114 -5.35 14.49 13.72
N SER A 115 -4.67 13.34 13.60
CA SER A 115 -4.10 12.57 14.72
C SER A 115 -2.77 13.14 15.21
#